data_AF-A0A7L2VYK5-F1
#
_entry.id   AF-A0A7L2VYK5-F1
#
_cell.length_a   1.000
_cell.length_b   1.000
_cell.length_c   1.000
_cell.angle_alpha   90.00
_cell.angle_beta   90.00
_cell.angle_gamma   90.00
#
_symmetry.space_group_name_H-M   'P 1'
#
loop_
_entity.id
_entity.type
_entity.pdbx_description
1 polymer ?
#
loop_
_entity_poly.entity_id
_entity_poly.type
_entity_poly.pdbx_seq_one_letter_code
_entity_poly.pdbx_strand_id
1 'polypeptide(L)' 'HTGEKPHVCPDCGKSFTQSSTLIRHHCTHTGERPHACPNCRKGFSLRSSLIEHHHLHTGENPFACTLCSKSF' A
#
# COMPACT_ATOMS: atom_id res chain seq x y z
N HIS A 1 -8.12 -16.54 17.74
CA HIS A 1 -7.99 -16.30 16.29
C HIS A 1 -8.04 -17.63 15.56
N THR A 2 -9.12 -17.92 14.83
CA THR A 2 -9.34 -19.20 14.12
C THR A 2 -8.46 -19.38 12.88
N GLY A 3 -7.67 -18.37 12.48
CA GLY A 3 -6.68 -18.51 11.41
C GLY A 3 -7.25 -18.80 10.02
N GLU A 4 -8.58 -18.84 9.89
CA GLU A 4 -9.24 -19.15 8.63
C GLU A 4 -8.99 -18.05 7.59
N LYS A 5 -8.59 -18.49 6.41
CA LYS A 5 -8.24 -17.63 5.28
C LYS A 5 -9.14 -17.99 4.09
N PRO A 6 -10.40 -17.56 4.09
CA PRO A 6 -11.38 -17.97 3.09
C PRO A 6 -11.10 -17.39 1.69
N HIS A 7 -10.25 -16.37 1.58
CA HIS A 7 -10.00 -15.68 0.32
C HIS A 7 -8.73 -16.22 -0.34
N VAL A 8 -8.89 -17.09 -1.33
CA VAL A 8 -7.78 -17.74 -2.04
C VAL A 8 -7.50 -17.03 -3.37
N CYS A 9 -6.23 -16.79 -3.66
CA CYS A 9 -5.77 -16.26 -4.94
C CYS A 9 -5.81 -17.35 -6.02
N PRO A 10 -6.48 -17.13 -7.15
CA PRO A 10 -6.59 -18.14 -8.20
C PRO A 10 -5.25 -18.37 -8.93
N ASP A 11 -4.37 -17.36 -9.00
CA ASP A 11 -3.12 -17.46 -9.77
C ASP A 11 -2.01 -18.21 -9.04
N CYS A 12 -1.99 -18.16 -7.70
CA CYS A 12 -0.90 -18.75 -6.91
C CYS A 12 -1.36 -19.56 -5.69
N GLY A 13 -2.66 -19.69 -5.45
CA GLY A 13 -3.23 -20.46 -4.34
C GLY A 13 -3.02 -19.85 -2.95
N LYS A 14 -2.43 -18.65 -2.83
CA LYS A 14 -2.24 -17.97 -1.54
C LYS A 14 -3.58 -17.58 -0.94
N SER A 15 -3.75 -17.85 0.35
CA SER A 15 -4.96 -17.54 1.08
C SER A 15 -4.79 -16.32 2.00
N PHE A 16 -5.88 -15.56 2.15
CA PHE A 16 -5.95 -14.33 2.93
C PHE A 16 -7.19 -14.33 3.83
N THR A 17 -7.09 -13.66 4.98
CA THR A 17 -8.18 -13.49 5.93
C THR A 17 -9.21 -12.46 5.48
N GLN A 18 -8.81 -11.53 4.60
CA GLN A 18 -9.65 -10.43 4.11
C GLN A 18 -9.62 -10.36 2.59
N SER A 19 -10.77 -10.13 1.97
CA SER A 19 -10.91 -9.95 0.52
C SER A 19 -10.11 -8.76 -0.01
N SER A 20 -10.06 -7.65 0.74
CA SER A 20 -9.25 -6.47 0.40
C SER A 20 -7.76 -6.78 0.27
N THR A 21 -7.25 -7.69 1.11
CA THR A 21 -5.86 -8.12 1.06
C THR A 21 -5.61 -9.01 -0.16
N LEU A 22 -6.56 -9.88 -0.51
CA LEU A 22 -6.50 -10.67 -1.74
C LEU A 22 -6.51 -9.78 -2.99
N ILE A 23 -7.42 -8.81 -3.07
CA ILE A 23 -7.51 -7.88 -4.22
C ILE A 23 -6.20 -7.12 -4.41
N ARG A 24 -5.65 -6.57 -3.32
CA ARG A 24 -4.34 -5.91 -3.34
C ARG A 24 -3.22 -6.85 -3.79
N HIS A 25 -3.25 -8.09 -3.32
CA HIS A 25 -2.26 -9.09 -3.72
C HIS A 25 -2.38 -9.40 -5.23
N HIS A 26 -3.60 -9.46 -5.77
CA HIS A 26 -3.82 -9.70 -7.20
C HIS A 26 -3.14 -8.64 -8.09
N CYS A 27 -3.02 -7.38 -7.63
CA CYS A 27 -2.24 -6.35 -8.33
C CYS A 27 -0.75 -6.73 -8.53
N THR A 28 -0.21 -7.64 -7.71
CA THR A 28 1.17 -8.15 -7.88
C THR A 28 1.31 -9.13 -9.04
N HIS A 29 0.22 -9.77 -9.45
CA HIS A 29 0.18 -10.64 -10.63
C HIS A 29 -0.05 -9.85 -11.91
N THR A 30 -1.01 -8.92 -11.88
CA THR A 30 -1.38 -8.11 -13.06
C THR A 30 -0.41 -6.97 -13.34
N GLY A 31 0.38 -6.55 -12.34
CA GLY A 31 1.21 -5.35 -12.42
C GLY A 31 0.40 -4.05 -12.42
N GLU A 32 -0.91 -4.12 -12.18
CA GLU A 32 -1.78 -2.95 -12.09
C GLU A 32 -1.37 -2.05 -10.93
N ARG A 33 -1.35 -0.75 -11.22
CA ARG A 33 -0.97 0.29 -10.28
C ARG A 33 -2.03 1.38 -10.28
N PRO A 34 -3.18 1.15 -9.63
CA PRO A 34 -4.32 2.08 -9.67
C PRO A 34 -4.02 3.43 -9.01
N HIS A 35 -2.99 3.51 -8.18
CA HIS A 35 -2.62 4.73 -7.47
C HIS A 35 -1.39 5.37 -8.12
N ALA A 36 -1.60 6.35 -9.00
CA ALA A 36 -0.52 7.09 -9.63
C ALA A 36 -0.18 8.38 -8.87
N CYS A 37 1.11 8.67 -8.74
CA CYS A 37 1.58 9.94 -8.21
C CYS A 37 1.23 11.07 -9.19
N PRO A 38 0.56 12.15 -8.73
CA PRO A 38 0.26 13.28 -9.60
C PRO A 38 1.52 14.03 -10.06
N ASN A 39 2.59 14.03 -9.26
CA ASN A 39 3.80 14.82 -9.52
C ASN A 39 4.73 14.13 -10.52
N CYS A 40 4.95 12.81 -10.37
CA CYS A 40 5.93 12.07 -11.19
C CYS A 40 5.34 10.88 -11.97
N ARG A 41 4.01 10.68 -11.92
CA ARG A 41 3.27 9.58 -12.58
C ARG A 41 3.68 8.17 -12.17
N LYS A 42 4.54 8.01 -11.15
CA LYS A 42 4.90 6.71 -10.59
C LYS A 42 3.67 6.02 -10.01
N GLY A 43 3.41 4.78 -10.45
CA GLY A 43 2.27 3.99 -10.01
C GLY A 43 2.56 3.13 -8.78
N PHE A 44 1.54 2.93 -7.94
CA PHE A 44 1.55 2.12 -6.74
C PHE A 44 0.34 1.19 -6.70
N SER A 45 0.53 -0.02 -6.18
CA SER A 45 -0.55 -0.97 -5.90
C SER A 45 -1.32 -0.61 -4.63
N LEU A 46 -0.78 0.30 -3.82
CA LEU A 46 -1.29 0.69 -2.52
C LEU A 46 -1.40 2.19 -2.35
N ARG A 47 -2.53 2.64 -1.80
CA ARG A 47 -2.74 4.05 -1.44
C ARG A 47 -1.75 4.51 -0.36
N SER A 48 -1.47 3.70 0.65
CA SER A 48 -0.50 4.04 1.70
C SER A 48 0.91 4.25 1.14
N SER A 49 1.34 3.41 0.20
CA SER A 49 2.62 3.56 -0.49
C SER A 49 2.67 4.81 -1.38
N LEU A 50 1.56 5.19 -2.02
CA LEU A 50 1.47 6.46 -2.74
C LEU A 50 1.59 7.65 -1.78
N ILE A 51 0.93 7.61 -0.62
CA ILE A 51 0.99 8.69 0.38
C ILE A 51 2.41 8.84 0.91
N GLU A 52 3.05 7.74 1.33
CA GLU A 52 4.46 7.73 1.77
C GLU A 52 5.38 8.30 0.68
N HIS A 53 5.19 7.88 -0.57
CA HIS A 53 5.95 8.41 -1.68
C HIS A 53 5.72 9.91 -1.91
N HIS A 54 4.48 10.39 -1.74
CA HIS A 54 4.14 11.80 -1.95
C HIS A 54 4.86 12.70 -0.93
N HIS A 55 5.09 12.23 0.29
CA HIS A 55 5.87 12.94 1.30
C HIS A 55 7.31 13.20 0.86
N LEU A 56 7.89 12.35 -0.01
CA LEU A 56 9.22 12.59 -0.58
C LEU A 56 9.23 13.80 -1.54
N HIS A 57 8.08 14.14 -2.13
CA HIS A 57 7.96 15.33 -2.99
C HIS A 57 7.73 16.60 -2.16
N THR A 58 6.93 16.53 -1.11
CA THR A 58 6.61 17.70 -0.28
C THR A 58 7.66 17.98 0.79
N GLY A 59 8.50 16.98 1.13
CA GLY A 59 9.43 17.06 2.26
C GLY A 59 8.73 17.07 3.62
N GLU A 60 7.41 16.88 3.65
CA GLU A 60 6.64 16.82 4.88
C GLU A 60 6.81 15.44 5.50
N ASN A 61 7.43 15.36 6.68
CA ASN A 61 7.41 14.13 7.45
C ASN A 61 6.10 14.08 8.27
N PRO A 62 5.11 13.21 7.94
CA PRO A 62 3.88 13.09 8.71
C PRO A 62 4.11 12.59 10.13
N PHE A 63 5.30 12.05 10.42
CA PHE A 63 5.74 11.63 11.75
C PHE A 63 6.56 12.73 12.47
N ALA A 64 6.59 13.95 11.94
CA ALA A 64 7.21 15.08 12.62
C ALA A 64 6.45 15.37 13.91
N CYS A 65 7.12 15.14 15.04
CA CYS A 65 6.65 15.54 16.35
C CYS A 65 6.66 17.07 16.45
N THR A 66 5.49 17.71 16.41
CA THR A 66 5.34 19.18 16.53
C THR A 66 5.78 19.73 17.89
N LEU A 67 5.89 18.87 18.91
CA LEU A 67 6.35 19.22 20.26
C LEU A 67 7.87 19.09 20.44
N CYS A 68 8.57 18.36 19.58
CA CYS A 68 9.96 17.98 19.81
C CYS A 68 10.91 18.12 18.61
N SER A 69 10.42 18.61 17.46
CA SER A 69 11.21 18.82 16.23
C SER A 69 12.09 17.64 15.83
N LYS A 70 11.71 16.42 16.25
CA LYS A 70 12.38 15.18 15.87
C LYS A 70 11.55 14.48 14.81
N SER A 71 12.24 14.14 13.74
CA SER A 71 11.73 13.36 12.61
C SER A 71 12.08 11.89 12.85
N PHE A 72 11.10 11.00 12.73
CA PHE A 72 11.27 9.54 12.78
C PHE A 72 11.11 8.94 11.39
#